data_AF-A0A3M1WT47-F1
#
_entry.id   AF-A0A3M1WT47-F1
#
_cell.length_a   1.000
_cell.length_b   1.000
_cell.length_c   1.000
_cell.angle_alpha   90.00
_cell.angle_beta   90.00
_cell.angle_gamma   90.00
#
_symmetry.space_group_name_H-M   'P 1'
#
loop_
_entity.id
_entity.type
_entity.pdbx_description
1 polymer ?
#
loop_
_entity_poly.entity_id
_entity_poly.type
_entity_poly.pdbx_seq_one_letter_code
_entity_poly.pdbx_strand_id
1 'polypeptide(L)'
;MPSDPKGSLDQEVQGLLFDRIKEQLLPHQSLVDEISDLLNIAVDGGYRRIRNATPLRLWEAVTLCKHFGLSLDELFLQDNGSAIRFVPGGLHTTEFDLEKYLQGLLGLISQMQQQSLQEAIFSS
;
A
#
# COMPACT_ATOMS: atom_id res chain seq x y z
N MET A 1 -22.44 -31.14 5.83
CA MET A 1 -22.48 -29.71 5.47
C MET A 1 -21.04 -29.24 5.44
N PRO A 2 -20.47 -28.94 4.26
CA PRO A 2 -19.12 -28.39 4.20
C PRO A 2 -19.21 -26.90 4.54
N SER A 3 -18.57 -26.54 5.64
CA SER A 3 -18.27 -25.17 6.05
C SER A 3 -17.34 -24.52 5.01
N ASP A 4 -17.76 -23.40 4.44
CA ASP A 4 -16.98 -22.60 3.49
C ASP A 4 -15.58 -22.27 4.07
N PRO A 5 -14.47 -22.62 3.39
CA PRO A 5 -13.12 -22.41 3.90
C PRO A 5 -12.49 -21.09 3.45
N LYS A 6 -13.28 -20.10 3.01
CA LYS A 6 -12.79 -18.75 2.69
C LYS A 6 -13.46 -17.76 3.61
N GLY A 7 -12.65 -17.02 4.38
CA GLY A 7 -13.15 -15.84 5.08
C GLY A 7 -13.81 -14.90 4.07
N SER A 8 -14.79 -14.11 4.51
CA SER A 8 -15.32 -13.05 3.65
C SER A 8 -14.16 -12.16 3.19
N LEU A 9 -14.08 -11.82 1.90
CA LEU A 9 -13.03 -10.99 1.29
C LEU A 9 -12.67 -9.75 2.14
N ASP A 10 -13.69 -9.15 2.76
CA ASP A 10 -13.57 -7.98 3.62
C ASP A 10 -12.69 -8.26 4.86
N GLN A 11 -12.78 -9.46 5.43
CA GLN A 11 -11.99 -9.89 6.59
C GLN A 11 -10.52 -10.12 6.22
N GLU A 12 -10.26 -10.63 5.01
CA GLU A 12 -8.91 -10.87 4.51
C GLU A 12 -8.17 -9.53 4.27
N VAL A 13 -8.83 -8.54 3.67
CA VAL A 13 -8.24 -7.21 3.44
C VAL A 13 -8.00 -6.45 4.74
N GLN A 14 -8.96 -6.49 5.67
CA GLN A 14 -8.80 -5.83 6.97
C GLN A 14 -7.64 -6.43 7.77
N GLY A 15 -7.50 -7.76 7.76
CA GLY A 15 -6.35 -8.43 8.38
C GLY A 15 -5.03 -7.96 7.76
N LEU A 16 -4.94 -7.95 6.43
CA LEU A 16 -3.74 -7.51 5.70
C LEU A 16 -3.34 -6.07 6.05
N LEU A 17 -4.31 -5.16 6.19
CA LEU A 17 -4.05 -3.79 6.63
C LEU A 17 -3.36 -3.77 8.00
N PHE A 18 -3.88 -4.50 8.98
CA PHE A 18 -3.30 -4.54 10.33
C PHE A 18 -1.94 -5.23 10.36
N ASP A 19 -1.71 -6.24 9.52
CA ASP A 19 -0.39 -6.87 9.38
C ASP A 19 0.64 -5.86 8.85
N ARG A 20 0.29 -5.08 7.82
CA ARG A 20 1.17 -4.01 7.29
C ARG A 20 1.45 -2.91 8.31
N ILE A 21 0.46 -2.55 9.13
CA ILE A 21 0.67 -1.59 10.22
C ILE A 21 1.65 -2.17 11.24
N LYS A 22 1.45 -3.43 11.63
CA LYS A 22 2.30 -4.12 12.61
C LYS A 22 3.77 -4.21 12.17
N GLU A 23 4.03 -4.35 10.88
CA GLU A 23 5.40 -4.35 10.31
C GLU A 23 6.11 -2.99 10.48
N GLN A 24 5.37 -1.89 10.63
CA GLN A 24 5.94 -0.56 10.82
C GLN A 24 6.11 -0.17 12.30
N LEU A 25 5.49 -0.91 13.22
CA LEU A 25 5.54 -0.62 14.65
C LEU A 25 6.87 -1.06 15.28
N LEU A 26 7.32 -0.29 16.27
CA LEU A 26 8.47 -0.68 17.08
C LEU A 26 8.11 -1.86 18.01
N PRO A 27 9.08 -2.69 18.43
CA PRO A 27 8.79 -3.89 19.23
C PRO A 27 8.09 -3.64 20.58
N HIS A 28 8.17 -2.42 21.10
CA HIS A 28 7.56 -2.01 22.37
C HIS A 28 6.21 -1.31 22.19
N GLN A 29 5.78 -1.06 20.95
CA GLN A 29 4.49 -0.46 20.65
C GLN A 29 3.44 -1.55 20.51
N SER A 30 2.30 -1.32 21.16
CA SER A 30 1.15 -2.19 21.10
C SER A 30 0.25 -1.75 19.96
N LEU A 31 0.00 -2.65 19.01
CA LEU A 31 -0.91 -2.39 17.88
C LEU A 31 -2.29 -1.94 18.38
N VAL A 32 -2.82 -2.57 19.44
CA VAL A 32 -4.16 -2.22 19.92
C VAL A 32 -4.20 -0.84 20.54
N ASP A 33 -3.16 -0.44 21.26
CA ASP A 33 -3.11 0.87 21.90
C ASP A 33 -3.00 1.96 20.82
N GLU A 34 -2.11 1.78 19.85
CA GLU A 34 -1.92 2.72 18.74
C GLU A 34 -3.21 2.90 17.91
N ILE A 35 -3.89 1.80 17.55
CA ILE A 35 -5.15 1.86 16.79
C ILE A 35 -6.26 2.49 17.64
N SER A 36 -6.33 2.19 18.94
CA SER A 36 -7.37 2.71 19.82
C SER A 36 -7.22 4.22 20.03
N ASP A 37 -5.99 4.68 20.23
CA ASP A 37 -5.66 6.09 20.39
C ASP A 37 -5.92 6.86 19.09
N LEU A 38 -5.42 6.34 17.95
CA LEU A 38 -5.55 7.00 16.65
C LEU A 38 -7.01 7.11 16.19
N LEU A 39 -7.84 6.11 16.46
CA LEU A 39 -9.26 6.11 16.11
C LEU A 39 -10.15 6.73 17.20
N ASN A 40 -9.58 7.09 18.35
CA ASN A 40 -10.31 7.58 19.53
C ASN A 40 -11.45 6.64 19.95
N ILE A 41 -11.13 5.35 20.05
CA ILE A 41 -12.07 4.29 20.46
C ILE A 41 -11.55 3.59 21.71
N ALA A 42 -12.46 2.92 22.45
CA ALA A 42 -12.05 2.08 23.56
C ALA A 42 -11.17 0.90 23.09
N VAL A 43 -10.26 0.45 23.96
CA VAL A 43 -9.34 -0.67 23.70
C VAL A 43 -10.06 -1.94 23.23
N ASP A 44 -11.23 -2.26 23.80
CA ASP A 44 -12.08 -3.37 23.32
C ASP A 44 -12.52 -3.17 21.85
N GLY A 45 -12.87 -1.95 21.49
CA GLY A 45 -13.22 -1.57 20.12
C GLY A 45 -12.05 -1.73 19.15
N GLY A 46 -10.82 -1.44 19.59
CA GLY A 46 -9.59 -1.70 18.86
C GLY A 46 -9.36 -3.20 18.67
N TYR A 47 -9.40 -3.98 19.75
CA TYR A 47 -9.26 -5.44 19.72
C TYR A 47 -10.25 -6.10 18.76
N ARG A 48 -11.52 -5.68 18.77
CA ARG A 48 -12.55 -6.25 17.90
C ARG A 48 -12.28 -6.00 16.42
N ARG A 49 -11.71 -4.84 16.06
CA ARG A 49 -11.31 -4.54 14.68
C ARG A 49 -10.09 -5.36 14.27
N ILE A 50 -9.06 -5.40 15.10
CA ILE A 50 -7.82 -6.13 14.80
C ILE A 50 -8.08 -7.63 14.55
N ARG A 51 -9.00 -8.24 15.30
CA ARG A 51 -9.37 -9.67 15.12
C ARG A 51 -10.48 -9.92 14.09
N ASN A 52 -10.86 -8.91 13.31
CA ASN A 52 -11.95 -8.97 12.32
C ASN A 52 -13.35 -9.32 12.89
N ALA A 53 -13.57 -9.14 14.20
CA ALA A 53 -14.89 -9.29 14.81
C ALA A 53 -15.79 -8.07 14.59
N THR A 54 -15.23 -6.95 14.13
CA THR A 54 -15.96 -5.74 13.77
C THR A 54 -15.28 -5.12 12.56
N PRO A 55 -16.03 -4.82 11.48
CA PRO A 55 -15.45 -4.24 10.29
C PRO A 55 -15.00 -2.80 10.56
N LEU A 56 -13.88 -2.40 9.96
CA LEU A 56 -13.46 -1.01 9.90
C LEU A 56 -14.49 -0.20 9.11
N ARG A 57 -14.83 0.97 9.62
CA ARG A 57 -15.53 1.99 8.82
C ARG A 57 -14.55 2.60 7.83
N LEU A 58 -15.04 3.07 6.69
CA LEU A 58 -14.20 3.66 5.65
C LEU A 58 -13.32 4.81 6.18
N TRP A 59 -13.88 5.68 7.03
CA TRP A 59 -13.11 6.78 7.62
C TRP A 59 -11.99 6.29 8.54
N GLU A 60 -12.19 5.17 9.25
CA GLU A 60 -11.15 4.56 10.10
C GLU A 60 -10.02 4.03 9.22
N ALA A 61 -10.36 3.30 8.15
CA ALA A 61 -9.36 2.81 7.19
C ALA A 61 -8.55 3.96 6.56
N VAL A 62 -9.22 5.05 6.15
CA VAL A 62 -8.54 6.24 5.61
C VAL A 62 -7.62 6.89 6.65
N THR A 63 -8.05 7.00 7.91
CA THR A 63 -7.23 7.55 8.99
C THR A 63 -5.98 6.70 9.22
N LEU A 64 -6.14 5.38 9.31
CA LEU A 64 -5.01 4.46 9.47
C LEU A 64 -4.04 4.55 8.29
N CYS A 65 -4.55 4.48 7.06
CA CYS A 65 -3.72 4.55 5.87
C CYS A 65 -2.93 5.87 5.75
N LYS A 66 -3.55 7.01 6.07
CA LYS A 66 -2.86 8.30 6.09
C LYS A 66 -1.76 8.37 7.14
N HIS A 67 -2.01 7.83 8.33
CA HIS A 67 -1.04 7.85 9.41
C HIS A 67 0.19 6.98 9.11
N PHE A 68 -0.04 5.76 8.60
CA PHE A 68 1.01 4.78 8.31
C PHE A 68 1.57 4.88 6.87
N GLY A 69 1.17 5.89 6.09
CA GLY A 69 1.59 6.07 4.71
C GLY A 69 1.24 4.90 3.78
N LEU A 70 0.17 4.16 4.10
CA LEU A 70 -0.28 2.99 3.34
C LEU A 70 -1.25 3.42 2.24
N SER A 71 -1.14 2.80 1.07
CA SER A 71 -2.12 2.94 0.00
C SER A 71 -3.19 1.87 0.14
N LEU A 72 -4.46 2.26 0.25
CA LEU A 72 -5.58 1.32 0.20
C LEU A 72 -5.55 0.52 -1.11
N ASP A 73 -5.24 1.18 -2.23
CA ASP A 73 -5.14 0.54 -3.54
C ASP A 73 -4.11 -0.61 -3.56
N GLU A 74 -3.00 -0.47 -2.83
CA GLU A 74 -1.97 -1.54 -2.74
C GLU A 74 -2.48 -2.77 -1.98
N LEU A 75 -3.46 -2.60 -1.09
CA LEU A 75 -4.08 -3.71 -0.36
C LEU A 75 -5.15 -4.42 -1.22
N PHE A 76 -5.83 -3.70 -2.13
CA PHE A 76 -6.90 -4.23 -2.98
C PHE A 76 -6.44 -4.80 -4.33
N LEU A 77 -5.30 -4.33 -4.86
CA LEU A 77 -4.88 -4.60 -6.25
C LEU A 77 -3.90 -5.77 -6.40
N GLN A 78 -3.78 -6.67 -5.43
CA GLN A 78 -2.78 -7.76 -5.49
C GLN A 78 -2.94 -8.72 -6.70
N ASP A 79 -4.05 -8.66 -7.45
CA ASP A 79 -4.34 -9.62 -8.54
C ASP A 79 -4.66 -8.99 -9.91
N ASN A 80 -4.54 -7.66 -10.06
CA ASN A 80 -4.81 -7.02 -11.36
C ASN A 80 -3.50 -6.58 -12.01
N GLY A 81 -2.85 -7.50 -12.74
CA GLY A 81 -1.61 -7.28 -13.50
C GLY A 81 -1.65 -6.19 -14.59
N SER A 82 -2.63 -5.29 -14.55
CA SER A 82 -2.84 -4.18 -15.48
C SER A 82 -3.20 -2.85 -14.78
N ALA A 83 -3.14 -2.77 -13.45
CA ALA A 83 -3.45 -1.53 -12.74
C ALA A 83 -2.32 -0.49 -12.91
N ILE A 84 -2.57 0.54 -13.73
CA ILE A 84 -1.68 1.69 -13.87
C ILE A 84 -1.95 2.66 -12.71
N ARG A 85 -1.01 2.77 -11.77
CA ARG A 85 -1.06 3.75 -10.68
C ARG A 85 -0.76 5.14 -11.22
N PHE A 86 -1.77 6.02 -11.24
CA PHE A 86 -1.55 7.45 -11.47
C PHE A 86 -1.07 8.09 -10.17
N VAL A 87 0.26 8.24 -10.04
CA VAL A 87 0.85 9.15 -9.06
C VAL A 87 0.97 10.51 -9.74
N PRO A 88 0.22 11.55 -9.33
CA PRO A 88 0.46 12.90 -9.79
C PRO A 88 1.76 13.37 -9.12
N GLY A 89 2.90 12.92 -9.64
CA GLY A 89 4.20 13.40 -9.24
C GLY A 89 4.31 14.86 -9.64
N GLY A 90 4.18 15.77 -8.68
CA GLY A 90 4.67 17.14 -8.83
C GLY A 90 3.88 18.06 -9.75
N LEU A 91 2.57 17.89 -9.93
CA LEU A 91 1.72 18.93 -10.55
C LEU A 91 1.35 20.03 -9.55
N HIS A 92 2.26 20.36 -8.64
CA HIS A 92 2.28 21.69 -8.04
C HIS A 92 3.01 22.59 -9.04
N THR A 93 2.20 23.19 -9.92
CA THR A 93 2.50 24.36 -10.74
C THR A 93 3.42 25.34 -9.99
N THR A 94 4.60 25.67 -10.52
CA THR A 94 4.74 26.82 -11.42
C THR A 94 5.67 26.65 -12.65
N GLU A 95 6.47 25.58 -12.78
CA GLU A 95 7.34 25.37 -13.96
C GLU A 95 7.45 23.87 -14.29
N PHE A 96 6.36 23.29 -14.81
CA PHE A 96 6.49 21.99 -15.46
C PHE A 96 7.23 22.18 -16.79
N ASP A 97 8.51 21.82 -16.79
CA ASP A 97 9.35 21.82 -17.98
C ASP A 97 9.19 20.46 -18.69
N LEU A 98 8.28 20.44 -19.66
CA LEU A 98 8.02 19.27 -20.50
C LEU A 98 9.30 18.75 -21.17
N GLU A 99 10.25 19.63 -21.49
CA GLU A 99 11.51 19.24 -22.11
C GLU A 99 12.35 18.37 -21.16
N LYS A 100 12.49 18.78 -19.90
CA LYS A 100 13.19 17.99 -18.87
C LYS A 100 12.52 16.65 -18.61
N TYR A 101 11.19 16.61 -18.60
CA TYR A 101 10.44 15.36 -18.44
C TYR A 101 10.73 14.38 -19.59
N LEU A 102 10.66 14.86 -20.84
CA LEU A 102 10.93 14.04 -22.02
C LEU A 102 12.41 13.60 -22.09
N GLN A 103 13.35 14.46 -21.69
CA GLN A 103 14.77 14.09 -21.57
C GLN A 103 15.00 13.00 -20.52
N GLY A 104 14.29 13.07 -19.38
CA GLY A 104 14.32 12.01 -18.36
C GLY A 104 13.83 10.67 -18.89
N LEU A 105 12.73 10.67 -19.64
CA LEU A 105 12.20 9.46 -20.29
C LEU A 105 13.18 8.90 -21.34
N LEU A 106 13.80 9.76 -22.16
CA LEU A 106 14.82 9.34 -23.13
C LEU A 106 16.02 8.70 -22.44
N GLY A 107 16.50 9.28 -21.34
CA GLY A 107 17.62 8.73 -20.58
C GLY A 107 17.34 7.32 -20.03
N LEU A 108 16.12 7.09 -19.51
CA LEU A 108 15.69 5.78 -19.05
C LEU A 108 15.66 4.75 -20.18
N ILE A 109 15.10 5.12 -21.34
CA ILE A 109 15.05 4.23 -22.52
C ILE A 109 16.46 3.88 -23.01
N SER A 110 17.37 4.85 -23.07
CA SER A 110 18.76 4.61 -23.48
C SER A 110 19.51 3.71 -22.50
N GLN A 111 19.31 3.88 -21.19
CA GLN A 111 19.91 2.98 -20.18
C GLN A 111 19.41 1.55 -20.32
N MET A 112 18.11 1.36 -20.53
CA MET A 112 17.53 0.02 -20.74
C MET A 112 18.10 -0.65 -21.99
N GLN A 113 18.25 0.10 -23.10
CA GLN A 113 18.91 -0.43 -24.30
C GLN A 113 20.36 -0.84 -24.02
N GLN A 114 21.11 -0.05 -23.26
CA GLN A 114 22.51 -0.33 -22.97
C GLN A 114 22.69 -1.52 -22.03
N GLN A 115 21.81 -1.70 -21.05
CA GLN A 115 21.78 -2.89 -20.18
C GLN A 115 21.44 -4.17 -20.95
N SER A 116 20.47 -4.10 -21.88
CA SER A 116 20.12 -5.25 -22.73
C SER A 116 21.28 -5.73 -23.62
N LEU A 117 22.18 -4.81 -24.01
CA LEU A 117 23.38 -5.14 -24.79
C LEU A 117 24.50 -5.74 -23.93
N GLN A 118 24.58 -5.40 -22.64
CA GLN A 118 25.57 -5.99 -21.74
C GLN A 118 25.23 -7.44 -21.40
N GLU A 119 23.96 -7.77 -21.16
CA GLU A 119 23.55 -9.16 -20.88
C GLU A 119 23.84 -10.12 -22.03
N ALA A 120 23.75 -9.67 -23.29
CA ALA A 120 24.07 -10.47 -24.47
C ALA A 120 25.57 -10.79 -24.61
N ILE A 121 26.46 -9.96 -24.06
CA ILE A 121 27.92 -10.15 -24.13
C ILE A 121 28.41 -11.12 -23.02
N PHE A 122 27.69 -11.22 -21.90
CA PHE A 122 28.04 -12.14 -20.81
C PHE A 122 27.47 -13.56 -20.97
N SER A 123 26.68 -13.84 -22.02
CA SER A 123 26.12 -15.17 -22.31
C SER A 123 26.80 -15.92 -23.47
N SER A 124 28.02 -15.53 -23.87
CA SER A 124 28.81 -16.19 -24.94
C SER A 124 30.17 -16.67 -24.45
#